data_AF-A0A937WT27-F1
#
_entry.id   AF-A0A937WT27-F1
#
_cell.length_a   1.000
_cell.length_b   1.000
_cell.length_c   1.000
_cell.angle_alpha   90.00
_cell.angle_beta   90.00
_cell.angle_gamma   90.00
#
_symmetry.space_group_name_H-M   'P 1'
#
loop_
_entity.id
_entity.type
_entity.pdbx_description
1 polymer ?
#
loop_
_entity_poly.entity_id
_entity_poly.type
_entity_poly.pdbx_seq_one_letter_code
_entity_poly.pdbx_strand_id
1 'polypeptide(L)'
;MEQIKEAKIFSLVLIPMLGQYVVTLEEIGGVRLVPIWIGMNEGNAIMLKIQNEQLPRPMTHDLLVNILNNIDLKIEKVVISDLRDDTYYAIIYLIKNGQKIEIDSRPSDALAIAVRANSPIFINDKVFQKCPVIKKPITDQEVEEFKKNIQSLKPED
;
A
#
# COMPACT_ATOMS: atom_id res chain seq x y z
N MET A 1 -0.90 21.31 -9.88
CA MET A 1 -0.87 19.85 -10.11
C MET A 1 -0.66 19.21 -8.76
N GLU A 2 -1.47 18.22 -8.38
CA GLU A 2 -1.21 17.49 -7.13
C GLU A 2 0.14 16.76 -7.25
N GLN A 3 1.03 17.00 -6.30
CA GLN A 3 2.38 16.45 -6.32
C GLN A 3 2.33 15.04 -5.72
N ILE A 4 2.66 14.03 -6.52
CA ILE A 4 2.78 12.64 -6.07
C ILE A 4 4.24 12.25 -5.93
N LYS A 5 4.55 11.38 -4.96
CA LYS A 5 5.89 10.87 -4.68
C LYS A 5 5.87 9.37 -4.77
N GLU A 6 6.91 8.80 -5.39
CA GLU A 6 7.04 7.35 -5.48
C GLU A 6 7.31 6.77 -4.10
N ALA A 7 6.73 5.60 -3.84
CA ALA A 7 6.82 4.91 -2.58
C ALA A 7 7.00 3.41 -2.79
N LYS A 8 7.43 2.72 -1.74
CA LYS A 8 7.50 1.27 -1.69
C LYS A 8 6.96 0.76 -0.35
N ILE A 9 6.52 -0.49 -0.32
CA ILE A 9 6.20 -1.17 0.94
C ILE A 9 7.52 -1.39 1.70
N PHE A 10 7.65 -0.73 2.84
CA PHE A 10 8.81 -0.84 3.72
C PHE A 10 8.65 -2.02 4.69
N SER A 11 7.47 -2.16 5.28
CA SER A 11 7.17 -3.24 6.21
C SER A 11 5.69 -3.60 6.15
N LEU A 12 5.39 -4.84 6.55
CA LEU A 12 4.04 -5.35 6.75
C LEU A 12 4.07 -6.19 8.03
N VAL A 13 3.50 -5.66 9.11
CA VAL A 13 3.60 -6.25 10.46
C VAL A 13 2.21 -6.73 10.89
N LEU A 14 2.11 -8.00 11.28
CA LEU A 14 0.89 -8.54 11.87
C LEU A 14 0.79 -8.12 13.34
N ILE A 15 -0.38 -7.64 13.75
CA ILE A 15 -0.78 -7.40 15.14
C ILE A 15 -1.83 -8.45 15.52
N PRO A 16 -1.41 -9.63 16.05
CA PRO A 16 -2.32 -10.76 16.24
C PRO A 16 -3.49 -10.43 17.16
N MET A 17 -3.26 -9.61 18.18
CA MET A 17 -4.24 -9.25 19.20
C MET A 17 -5.39 -8.43 18.64
N LEU A 18 -5.14 -7.67 17.57
CA LEU A 18 -6.13 -6.82 16.91
C LEU A 18 -6.71 -7.47 15.65
N GLY A 19 -6.15 -8.59 15.20
CA GLY A 19 -6.55 -9.20 13.92
C GLY A 19 -6.27 -8.29 12.72
N GLN A 20 -5.21 -7.50 12.79
CA GLN A 20 -4.89 -6.45 11.81
C GLN A 20 -3.42 -6.52 11.39
N TYR A 21 -3.13 -6.00 10.20
CA TYR A 21 -1.79 -5.70 9.75
C TYR A 21 -1.57 -4.18 9.73
N VAL A 22 -0.33 -3.77 9.94
CA VAL A 22 0.12 -2.42 9.63
C VAL A 22 1.09 -2.49 8.46
N VAL A 23 0.69 -1.92 7.33
CA VAL A 23 1.56 -1.73 6.16
C VAL A 23 2.18 -0.35 6.24
N THR A 24 3.52 -0.29 6.24
CA THR A 24 4.23 0.99 6.21
C THR A 24 4.74 1.24 4.81
N LEU A 25 4.37 2.38 4.23
CA LEU A 25 4.90 2.86 2.97
C LEU A 25 6.03 3.85 3.20
N GLU A 26 7.11 3.71 2.44
CA GLU A 26 8.28 4.58 2.46
C GLU A 26 8.39 5.38 1.18
N GLU A 27 8.57 6.69 1.29
CA GLU A 27 8.92 7.54 0.16
C GLU A 27 10.31 7.18 -0.40
N ILE A 28 10.38 6.93 -1.71
CA ILE A 28 11.65 6.70 -2.41
C ILE A 28 12.39 8.03 -2.59
N GLY A 29 13.66 8.07 -2.18
CA GLY A 29 14.49 9.27 -2.24
C GLY A 29 14.16 10.31 -1.17
N GLY A 30 13.25 9.99 -0.24
CA GLY A 30 12.88 10.83 0.88
C GLY A 30 13.07 10.14 2.22
N VAL A 31 12.49 10.75 3.26
CA VAL A 31 12.63 10.33 4.65
C VAL A 31 11.31 9.93 5.30
N ARG A 32 10.20 10.01 4.55
CA ARG A 32 8.84 9.96 5.09
C ARG A 32 8.30 8.53 5.08
N LEU A 33 7.69 8.13 6.20
CA LEU A 33 6.93 6.89 6.34
C LEU A 33 5.44 7.18 6.57
N VAL A 34 4.57 6.33 6.02
CA VAL A 34 3.12 6.36 6.23
C VAL A 34 2.64 4.98 6.65
N PRO A 35 2.25 4.78 7.92
CA PRO A 35 1.61 3.55 8.37
C PRO A 35 0.11 3.55 8.00
N ILE A 36 -0.37 2.41 7.52
CA ILE A 36 -1.78 2.19 7.18
C ILE A 36 -2.22 0.86 7.80
N TRP A 37 -3.28 0.90 8.61
CA TRP A 37 -3.89 -0.29 9.19
C TRP A 37 -4.82 -0.94 8.18
N ILE A 38 -4.68 -2.25 8.02
CA ILE A 38 -5.50 -3.07 7.13
C ILE A 38 -5.94 -4.34 7.86
N GLY A 39 -7.06 -4.93 7.43
CA GLY A 39 -7.56 -6.17 8.02
C GLY A 39 -6.62 -7.35 7.79
N MET A 40 -6.80 -8.40 8.61
CA MET A 40 -6.06 -9.67 8.51
C MET A 40 -6.06 -10.23 7.09
N ASN A 41 -7.23 -10.29 6.45
CA ASN A 41 -7.39 -10.91 5.13
C ASN A 41 -6.66 -10.12 4.04
N GLU A 42 -6.78 -8.80 4.08
CA GLU A 42 -6.07 -7.88 3.20
C GLU A 42 -4.55 -8.01 3.35
N GLY A 43 -4.06 -7.99 4.60
CA GLY A 43 -2.63 -8.13 4.88
C GLY A 43 -2.07 -9.48 4.43
N ASN A 44 -2.79 -10.58 4.67
CA ASN A 44 -2.42 -11.90 4.16
C ASN A 44 -2.31 -11.93 2.63
N ALA A 45 -3.27 -11.32 1.93
CA ALA A 45 -3.26 -11.26 0.47
C ALA A 45 -2.05 -10.50 -0.10
N ILE A 46 -1.53 -9.50 0.62
CA ILE A 46 -0.30 -8.79 0.26
C ILE A 46 0.93 -9.62 0.64
N MET A 47 0.98 -10.14 1.87
CA MET A 47 2.13 -10.86 2.44
C MET A 47 2.51 -12.08 1.60
N LEU A 48 1.53 -12.91 1.23
CA LEU A 48 1.76 -14.11 0.41
C LEU A 48 2.46 -13.76 -0.91
N LYS A 49 2.09 -12.62 -1.52
CA LYS A 49 2.70 -12.19 -2.77
C LYS A 49 4.10 -11.63 -2.57
N ILE A 50 4.34 -10.87 -1.49
CA ILE A 50 5.68 -10.36 -1.14
C ILE A 50 6.65 -11.50 -0.86
N GLN A 51 6.19 -12.57 -0.20
CA GLN A 51 6.96 -13.78 0.06
C GLN A 51 7.17 -14.65 -1.20
N ASN A 52 6.57 -14.25 -2.33
CA ASN A 52 6.59 -14.97 -3.59
C ASN A 52 6.10 -16.43 -3.46
N GLU A 53 5.15 -16.67 -2.57
CA GLU A 53 4.53 -17.98 -2.43
C GLU A 53 3.66 -18.28 -3.66
N GLN A 54 3.90 -19.43 -4.28
CA GLN A 54 3.09 -19.90 -5.40
C GLN A 54 1.96 -20.77 -4.90
N LEU A 55 0.74 -20.24 -4.99
CA LEU A 55 -0.47 -21.01 -4.71
C LEU A 55 -0.91 -21.78 -5.96
N PRO A 56 -1.53 -22.98 -5.81
CA PRO A 56 -1.95 -23.80 -6.94
C PRO A 56 -3.10 -23.19 -7.75
N ARG A 57 -3.84 -22.22 -7.18
CA ARG A 57 -4.94 -21.51 -7.82
C ARG A 57 -4.82 -20.01 -7.54
N PRO A 58 -5.23 -19.15 -8.49
CA PRO A 58 -5.16 -17.70 -8.31
C PRO A 58 -6.07 -17.24 -7.17
N MET A 59 -5.58 -16.30 -6.35
CA MET A 59 -6.42 -15.59 -5.38
C MET A 59 -7.25 -14.49 -6.07
N THR A 60 -8.10 -13.81 -5.32
CA THR A 60 -8.98 -12.74 -5.82
C THR A 60 -8.22 -11.65 -6.58
N HIS A 61 -7.11 -11.14 -6.03
CA HIS A 61 -6.33 -10.10 -6.69
C HIS A 61 -5.54 -10.64 -7.90
N ASP A 62 -5.15 -11.92 -7.91
CA ASP A 62 -4.56 -12.56 -9.10
C ASP A 62 -5.60 -12.69 -10.22
N LEU A 63 -6.82 -13.12 -9.87
CA LEU A 63 -7.96 -13.19 -10.80
C LEU A 63 -8.25 -11.81 -11.40
N LEU A 64 -8.27 -10.75 -10.60
CA LEU A 64 -8.50 -9.39 -11.09
C LEU A 64 -7.40 -8.94 -12.06
N VAL A 65 -6.12 -9.13 -11.72
CA VAL A 65 -5.00 -8.80 -12.61
C VAL A 65 -5.10 -9.60 -13.92
N ASN A 66 -5.47 -10.88 -13.84
CA ASN A 66 -5.68 -11.70 -15.03
C ASN A 66 -6.82 -11.18 -15.90
N ILE A 67 -7.95 -10.78 -15.30
CA ILE A 67 -9.09 -10.20 -16.05
C ILE A 67 -8.64 -8.92 -16.77
N LEU A 68 -7.97 -8.00 -16.07
CA LEU A 68 -7.49 -6.74 -16.64
C LEU A 68 -6.52 -6.99 -17.81
N ASN A 69 -5.56 -7.90 -17.64
CA ASN A 69 -4.62 -8.27 -18.70
C ASN A 69 -5.33 -8.88 -19.92
N ASN A 70 -6.34 -9.73 -19.73
CA ASN A 70 -7.08 -10.36 -20.83
C ASN A 70 -7.94 -9.38 -21.65
N ILE A 71 -8.24 -8.20 -21.11
CA ILE A 71 -9.01 -7.16 -21.80
C ILE A 71 -8.15 -5.94 -22.17
N ASP A 72 -6.82 -6.13 -22.22
CA ASP A 72 -5.81 -5.15 -22.59
C ASP A 72 -5.83 -3.87 -21.72
N LEU A 73 -6.16 -4.02 -20.44
CA LEU A 73 -6.03 -2.96 -19.44
C LEU A 73 -4.71 -3.11 -18.69
N LYS A 74 -3.80 -2.15 -18.89
CA LYS A 74 -2.55 -2.09 -18.15
C LYS A 74 -2.73 -1.32 -16.85
N ILE A 75 -2.32 -1.90 -15.72
CA ILE A 75 -2.17 -1.17 -14.46
C ILE A 75 -0.94 -0.26 -14.58
N GLU A 76 -1.14 1.05 -14.68
CA GLU A 76 -0.06 2.03 -14.82
C GLU A 76 0.65 2.26 -13.49
N LYS A 77 -0.13 2.50 -12.43
CA LYS A 77 0.34 2.82 -11.09
C LYS A 77 -0.81 2.76 -10.09
N VAL A 78 -0.48 2.77 -8.81
CA VAL A 78 -1.45 3.03 -7.74
C VAL A 78 -1.03 4.26 -6.95
N VAL A 79 -2.00 5.02 -6.45
CA VAL A 79 -1.74 6.25 -5.69
C VAL A 79 -2.55 6.22 -4.42
N ILE A 80 -1.91 6.30 -3.26
CA ILE A 80 -2.59 6.66 -2.01
C ILE A 80 -2.93 8.13 -2.12
N SER A 81 -4.21 8.41 -2.35
CA SER A 81 -4.69 9.65 -2.91
C SER A 81 -5.08 10.66 -1.83
N ASP A 82 -5.65 10.24 -0.71
CA ASP A 82 -6.12 11.14 0.34
C ASP A 82 -6.20 10.45 1.71
N LEU A 83 -6.35 11.27 2.75
CA LEU A 83 -6.68 10.86 4.13
C LEU A 83 -7.79 11.78 4.64
N ARG A 84 -8.93 11.21 5.03
CA ARG A 84 -10.10 11.94 5.55
C ARG A 84 -10.69 11.15 6.70
N ASP A 85 -10.90 11.79 7.85
CA ASP A 85 -11.48 11.16 9.03
C ASP A 85 -10.83 9.79 9.31
N ASP A 86 -9.49 9.78 9.38
CA ASP A 86 -8.63 8.60 9.58
C ASP A 86 -8.77 7.47 8.54
N THR A 87 -9.49 7.72 7.46
CA THR A 87 -9.69 6.80 6.35
C THR A 87 -8.79 7.19 5.17
N TYR A 88 -7.87 6.29 4.83
CA TYR A 88 -7.04 6.42 3.64
C TYR A 88 -7.80 6.02 2.37
N TYR A 89 -7.61 6.79 1.30
CA TYR A 89 -8.16 6.53 -0.02
C TYR A 89 -7.03 6.22 -1.00
N ALA A 90 -7.31 5.40 -2.00
CA ALA A 90 -6.39 5.09 -3.08
C ALA A 90 -7.07 5.11 -4.45
N ILE A 91 -6.28 5.33 -5.49
CA ILE A 91 -6.74 5.25 -6.88
C ILE A 91 -5.80 4.31 -7.62
N ILE A 92 -6.39 3.35 -8.35
CA ILE A 92 -5.68 2.51 -9.31
C ILE A 92 -5.81 3.17 -10.67
N TYR A 93 -4.67 3.52 -11.28
CA TYR A 93 -4.63 4.11 -12.61
C TYR A 93 -4.43 3.00 -13.64
N LEU A 94 -5.36 2.90 -14.58
CA LEU A 94 -5.32 1.96 -15.68
C LEU A 94 -5.13 2.72 -17.01
N ILE A 95 -4.52 2.06 -17.98
CA ILE A 95 -4.42 2.54 -19.37
C ILE A 95 -5.02 1.52 -20.32
N LYS A 96 -5.88 1.99 -21.23
CA LYS A 96 -6.34 1.25 -22.40
C LYS A 96 -6.32 2.14 -23.62
N ASN A 97 -5.64 1.73 -24.69
CA ASN A 97 -5.57 2.48 -25.95
C ASN A 97 -5.18 3.97 -25.76
N GLY A 98 -4.27 4.26 -24.82
CA GLY A 98 -3.83 5.62 -24.48
C GLY A 98 -4.80 6.41 -23.60
N GLN A 99 -6.00 5.90 -23.32
CA GLN A 99 -6.94 6.51 -22.38
C GLN A 99 -6.62 6.08 -20.95
N LYS A 100 -6.63 7.06 -20.03
CA LYS A 100 -6.46 6.84 -18.60
C LYS A 100 -7.80 6.61 -17.95
N ILE A 101 -7.87 5.60 -17.09
CA ILE A 101 -9.05 5.24 -16.31
C ILE A 101 -8.62 5.22 -14.85
N GLU A 102 -9.38 5.90 -14.00
CA GLU A 102 -9.15 5.96 -12.57
C GLU A 102 -10.21 5.12 -11.85
N ILE A 103 -9.75 4.20 -11.01
CA ILE A 103 -10.62 3.33 -10.22
C ILE A 103 -10.39 3.66 -8.75
N ASP A 104 -11.44 4.12 -8.07
CA ASP A 104 -11.44 4.29 -6.62
C ASP A 104 -11.19 2.96 -5.93
N SER A 105 -10.36 2.98 -4.88
CA SER A 105 -9.90 1.76 -4.23
C SER A 105 -9.50 2.03 -2.77
N ARG A 106 -9.62 0.99 -1.95
CA ARG A 106 -8.98 0.98 -0.63
C ARG A 106 -7.46 0.83 -0.81
N PRO A 107 -6.63 1.42 0.07
CA PRO A 107 -5.18 1.20 0.04
C PRO A 107 -4.78 -0.28 0.04
N SER A 108 -5.46 -1.12 0.81
CA SER A 108 -5.19 -2.56 0.86
C SER A 108 -5.29 -3.23 -0.50
N ASP A 109 -6.38 -2.97 -1.23
CA ASP A 109 -6.63 -3.55 -2.55
C ASP A 109 -5.66 -2.99 -3.60
N ALA A 110 -5.44 -1.68 -3.58
CA ALA A 110 -4.48 -1.02 -4.47
C ALA A 110 -3.05 -1.59 -4.28
N LEU A 111 -2.62 -1.76 -3.04
CA LEU A 111 -1.31 -2.35 -2.71
C LEU A 111 -1.25 -3.83 -3.11
N ALA A 112 -2.30 -4.62 -2.85
CA ALA A 112 -2.37 -6.02 -3.25
C ALA A 112 -2.31 -6.23 -4.77
N ILE A 113 -2.85 -5.28 -5.54
CA ILE A 113 -2.76 -5.25 -7.00
C ILE A 113 -1.36 -4.82 -7.45
N ALA A 114 -0.80 -3.77 -6.85
CA ALA A 114 0.53 -3.27 -7.21
C ALA A 114 1.63 -4.33 -7.05
N VAL A 115 1.63 -5.08 -5.93
CA VAL A 115 2.60 -6.17 -5.73
C VAL A 115 2.43 -7.32 -6.72
N ARG A 116 1.24 -7.52 -7.27
CA ARG A 116 0.97 -8.59 -8.26
C ARG A 116 1.31 -8.17 -9.68
N ALA A 117 1.00 -6.93 -10.02
CA ALA A 117 1.25 -6.34 -11.33
C ALA A 117 2.67 -5.78 -11.48
N ASN A 118 3.47 -5.76 -10.40
CA ASN A 118 4.73 -5.02 -10.31
C ASN A 118 4.57 -3.56 -10.77
N SER A 119 3.46 -2.92 -10.39
CA SER A 119 3.19 -1.52 -10.74
C SER A 119 3.72 -0.59 -9.65
N PRO A 120 4.19 0.62 -10.02
CA PRO A 120 4.73 1.57 -9.06
C PRO A 120 3.64 2.11 -8.13
N ILE A 121 4.01 2.30 -6.87
CA ILE A 121 3.16 2.87 -5.81
C ILE A 121 3.56 4.33 -5.64
N PHE A 122 2.57 5.20 -5.52
CA PHE A 122 2.77 6.61 -5.20
C PHE A 122 1.92 7.03 -4.02
N ILE A 123 2.31 8.12 -3.38
CA ILE A 123 1.55 8.78 -2.32
C ILE A 123 1.42 10.25 -2.71
N ASN A 124 0.22 10.81 -2.55
CA ASN A 124 -0.01 12.23 -2.74
C ASN A 124 0.62 13.03 -1.59
N ASP A 125 1.28 14.15 -1.88
CA ASP A 125 1.92 14.98 -0.86
C ASP A 125 0.97 15.44 0.24
N LYS A 126 -0.33 15.60 -0.06
CA LYS A 126 -1.34 15.94 0.96
C LYS A 126 -1.56 14.83 2.00
N VAL A 127 -1.33 13.56 1.64
CA VAL A 127 -1.40 12.44 2.60
C VAL A 127 -0.24 12.54 3.60
N PHE A 128 0.97 12.84 3.11
CA PHE A 128 2.11 13.09 4.00
C PHE A 128 1.90 14.30 4.91
N GLN A 129 1.14 15.32 4.49
CA GLN A 129 0.86 16.49 5.34
C GLN A 129 -0.14 16.19 6.47
N LYS A 130 -1.02 15.20 6.26
CA LYS A 130 -2.07 14.82 7.21
C LYS A 130 -1.65 13.68 8.14
N CYS A 131 -0.63 12.91 7.78
CA CYS A 131 -0.11 11.80 8.56
C CYS A 131 1.06 12.26 9.44
N PRO A 132 1.24 11.72 10.66
CA PRO A 132 2.47 11.90 11.42
C PRO A 132 3.66 11.34 10.64
N VAL A 133 4.43 12.23 9.99
CA VAL A 133 5.59 11.83 9.21
C VAL A 133 6.73 11.45 10.16
N ILE A 134 7.06 10.18 10.18
CA ILE A 134 8.29 9.69 10.80
C ILE A 134 9.43 9.95 9.82
N LYS A 135 10.44 10.71 10.25
CA LYS A 135 11.55 11.16 9.42
C LYS A 135 12.79 10.29 9.67
N LYS A 136 13.35 9.73 8.61
CA LYS A 136 14.72 9.18 8.55
C LYS A 136 15.82 10.23 8.84
N PRO A 137 17.03 9.81 9.27
CA PRO A 137 17.50 8.43 9.41
C PRO A 137 16.81 7.72 10.58
N ILE A 138 16.37 6.50 10.30
CA ILE A 138 15.93 5.54 11.30
C ILE A 138 17.03 4.47 11.22
N THR A 139 17.88 4.38 12.23
CA THR A 139 18.86 3.28 12.39
C THR A 139 18.13 1.93 12.38
N ASP A 140 18.80 0.82 12.09
CA ASP A 140 18.16 -0.51 12.15
C ASP A 140 17.51 -0.77 13.52
N GLN A 141 18.11 -0.24 14.59
CA GLN A 141 17.52 -0.21 15.94
C GLN A 141 16.25 0.62 16.01
N GLU A 142 16.25 1.85 15.51
CA GLU A 142 15.04 2.69 15.47
C GLU A 142 13.99 2.12 14.51
N VAL A 143 14.35 1.30 13.52
CA VAL A 143 13.41 0.59 12.63
C VAL A 143 12.75 -0.54 13.40
N GLU A 144 13.51 -1.31 14.17
CA GLU A 144 12.96 -2.29 15.08
C GLU A 144 12.11 -1.64 16.18
N GLU A 145 12.55 -0.52 16.73
CA GLU A 145 11.83 0.22 17.74
C GLU A 145 10.55 0.83 17.16
N PHE A 146 10.60 1.34 15.94
CA PHE A 146 9.41 1.78 15.20
C PHE A 146 8.44 0.62 14.95
N LYS A 147 8.93 -0.55 14.52
CA LYS A 147 8.10 -1.77 14.38
C LYS A 147 7.47 -2.17 15.72
N LYS A 148 8.20 -2.06 16.83
CA LYS A 148 7.69 -2.31 18.20
C LYS A 148 6.66 -1.26 18.62
N ASN A 149 6.90 0.01 18.31
CA ASN A 149 5.98 1.11 18.62
C ASN A 149 4.68 1.00 17.82
N ILE A 150 4.74 0.54 16.57
CA ILE A 150 3.56 0.21 15.77
C ILE A 150 2.73 -0.90 16.43
N GLN A 151 3.36 -1.86 17.13
CA GLN A 151 2.63 -2.88 17.88
C GLN A 151 1.92 -2.34 19.13
N SER A 152 2.32 -1.17 19.64
CA SER A 152 1.69 -0.53 20.80
C SER A 152 0.72 0.60 20.45
N LEU A 153 0.70 1.07 19.19
CA LEU A 153 -0.24 2.07 18.71
C LEU A 153 -1.65 1.49 18.58
N LYS A 154 -2.63 2.22 19.13
CA LYS A 154 -4.05 1.85 19.01
C LYS A 154 -4.58 2.34 17.66
N PRO A 155 -5.60 1.68 17.09
CA PRO A 155 -6.21 2.10 15.83
C PRO A 155 -6.82 3.52 15.84
N GLU A 156 -6.95 4.14 17.01
CA GLU A 156 -7.59 5.44 17.24
C GLU A 156 -6.58 6.59 17.47
N ASP A 157 -5.27 6.29 17.51
CA ASP A 157 -4.16 7.25 17.72
C ASP A 157 -3.41 7.51 16.39
#